data_AF-G3XYU8-F1
#
_entry.id   AF-G3XYU8-F1
#
_cell.length_a   1.000
_cell.length_b   1.000
_cell.length_c   1.000
_cell.angle_alpha   90.00
_cell.angle_beta   90.00
_cell.angle_gamma   90.00
#
_symmetry.space_group_name_H-M   'P 1'
#
loop_
_entity.id
_entity.type
_entity.pdbx_description
1 polymer ?
#
loop_
_entity_poly.entity_id
_entity_poly.type
_entity_poly.pdbx_seq_one_letter_code
_entity_poly.pdbx_strand_id
1 'polypeptide(L)'
;MSPSPPGCTRPSPSSGAAQAIEDGGVIGAVLSKLPDTTPASIHKALKVYEKVRKDRAYAIVELAAASGRALHLGEGAAKEERDRQFAALRQGKGPVPDKWADADVQKELYGVDATKIALEQFDELFASV
;
A
#
# COMPACT_ATOMS: atom_id res chain seq x y z
N MET A 1 -9.70 27.77 0.71
CA MET A 1 -9.33 26.45 1.25
C MET A 1 -8.12 25.97 0.46
N SER A 2 -6.94 25.91 1.09
CA SER A 2 -5.69 25.50 0.45
C SER A 2 -5.63 23.96 0.39
N PRO A 3 -5.21 23.33 -0.72
CA PRO A 3 -5.12 21.88 -0.78
C PRO A 3 -4.00 21.38 0.13
N SER A 4 -4.31 20.42 1.01
CA SER A 4 -3.33 19.73 1.84
C SER A 4 -2.32 18.96 0.98
N PRO A 5 -1.03 18.93 1.36
CA PRO A 5 0.02 18.26 0.59
C PRO A 5 -0.24 16.75 0.49
N PRO A 6 0.19 16.08 -0.60
CA PRO A 6 -0.18 14.70 -0.96
C PRO A 6 0.47 13.61 -0.08
N GLY A 7 0.97 13.95 1.11
CA GLY A 7 1.67 13.02 2.00
C GLY A 7 0.81 12.35 3.08
N CYS A 8 -0.43 12.81 3.31
CA CYS A 8 -1.31 12.20 4.31
C CYS A 8 -2.35 11.31 3.65
N THR A 9 -2.15 9.99 3.80
CA THR A 9 -3.20 8.99 3.63
C THR A 9 -4.44 9.41 4.41
N ARG A 10 -5.60 9.37 3.76
CA ARG A 10 -6.92 9.51 4.38
C ARG A 10 -6.99 8.66 5.68
N PRO A 11 -7.59 9.14 6.79
CA PRO A 11 -7.43 8.50 8.09
C PRO A 11 -8.33 7.27 8.20
N SER A 12 -7.84 6.12 7.72
CA SER A 12 -8.18 4.82 8.29
C SER A 12 -7.12 4.52 9.35
N PRO A 13 -7.40 4.70 10.66
CA PRO A 13 -6.40 4.63 11.73
C PRO A 13 -5.62 3.30 11.80
N SER A 14 -6.08 2.25 11.10
CA SER A 14 -5.37 0.97 11.01
C SER A 14 -4.30 0.89 9.91
N SER A 15 -4.43 1.64 8.82
CA SER A 15 -3.53 1.47 7.66
C SER A 15 -2.16 2.12 7.86
N GLY A 16 -2.09 3.27 8.55
CA GLY A 16 -0.81 3.94 8.84
C GLY A 16 0.06 3.17 9.83
N ALA A 17 -0.54 2.65 10.91
CA ALA A 17 0.19 1.84 11.89
C ALA A 17 0.66 0.50 11.31
N ALA A 18 -0.18 -0.17 10.50
CA ALA A 18 0.21 -1.39 9.81
C ALA A 18 1.40 -1.16 8.86
N GLN A 19 1.39 -0.06 8.09
CA GLN A 19 2.51 0.31 7.22
C GLN A 19 3.79 0.59 8.01
N ALA A 20 3.72 1.28 9.15
CA ALA A 20 4.88 1.52 9.99
C ALA A 20 5.49 0.23 10.57
N ILE A 21 4.66 -0.76 10.90
CA ILE A 21 5.13 -2.09 11.35
C ILE A 21 5.84 -2.82 10.20
N GLU A 22 5.25 -2.81 9.00
CA GLU A 22 5.91 -3.37 7.80
C GLU A 22 7.25 -2.68 7.53
N ASP A 23 7.31 -1.35 7.63
CA ASP A 23 8.54 -0.58 7.42
C ASP A 23 9.63 -0.98 8.42
N GLY A 24 9.28 -1.12 9.70
CA GLY A 24 10.20 -1.57 10.74
C GLY A 24 10.77 -2.97 10.47
N GLY A 25 9.92 -3.90 10.02
CA GLY A 25 10.34 -5.25 9.65
C GLY A 25 11.31 -5.27 8.46
N VAL A 26 11.02 -4.49 7.41
CA VAL A 26 11.90 -4.40 6.23
C VAL A 26 13.22 -3.72 6.56
N ILE A 27 13.21 -2.63 7.33
CA ILE A 27 14.45 -1.95 7.77
C ILE A 27 15.31 -2.92 8.58
N GLY A 28 14.72 -3.65 9.52
CA GLY A 28 15.43 -4.67 10.29
C GLY A 28 16.06 -5.74 9.40
N ALA A 29 15.32 -6.25 8.42
CA ALA A 29 15.82 -7.24 7.46
C ALA A 29 17.01 -6.72 6.63
N VAL A 30 16.89 -5.55 5.98
CA VAL A 30 17.96 -5.03 5.12
C VAL A 30 19.22 -4.67 5.92
N LEU A 31 19.06 -4.18 7.16
CA LEU A 31 20.21 -3.88 8.02
C LEU A 31 20.89 -5.18 8.52
N SER A 32 20.14 -6.27 8.73
CA SER A 32 20.70 -7.55 9.17
C SER A 32 21.61 -8.23 8.13
N LYS A 33 21.47 -7.89 6.85
CA LYS A 33 22.27 -8.46 5.75
C LYS A 33 23.44 -7.57 5.32
N LEU A 34 23.69 -6.48 6.03
CA LEU A 34 24.78 -5.57 5.70
C LEU A 34 26.15 -6.28 5.73
N PRO A 35 27.02 -6.02 4.74
CA PRO A 35 28.38 -6.55 4.75
C PRO A 35 29.26 -5.86 5.80
N ASP A 36 28.94 -4.61 6.14
CA ASP A 36 29.64 -3.80 7.13
C ASP A 36 28.72 -2.68 7.67
N THR A 37 29.15 -2.01 8.73
CA THR A 37 28.42 -0.91 9.38
C THR A 37 28.86 0.47 8.90
N THR A 38 29.48 0.58 7.72
CA THR A 38 29.88 1.87 7.19
C THR A 38 28.65 2.69 6.78
N PRO A 39 28.72 4.03 6.86
CA PRO A 39 27.62 4.89 6.41
C PRO A 39 27.21 4.64 4.95
N ALA A 40 28.15 4.25 4.08
CA ALA A 40 27.88 3.94 2.68
C ALA A 40 27.02 2.68 2.52
N SER A 41 27.36 1.60 3.22
CA SER A 41 26.61 0.34 3.20
C SER A 41 25.22 0.53 3.82
N ILE A 42 25.12 1.26 4.93
CA ILE A 42 23.83 1.62 5.55
C ILE A 42 22.96 2.42 4.56
N HIS A 43 23.53 3.44 3.90
CA HIS A 43 22.81 4.24 2.93
C HIS A 43 22.28 3.39 1.76
N LYS A 44 23.09 2.46 1.22
CA LYS A 44 22.64 1.51 0.20
C LYS A 44 21.51 0.61 0.69
N ALA A 45 21.61 0.06 1.89
CA ALA A 45 20.54 -0.76 2.46
C ALA A 45 19.23 0.03 2.62
N LEU A 46 19.29 1.32 2.98
CA LEU A 46 18.10 2.18 3.04
C LEU A 46 17.49 2.43 1.65
N LYS A 47 18.28 2.46 0.58
CA LYS A 47 17.75 2.49 -0.80
C LYS A 47 17.07 1.18 -1.19
N VAL A 48 17.58 0.04 -0.72
CA VAL A 48 16.92 -1.27 -0.91
C VAL A 48 15.56 -1.27 -0.20
N TYR A 49 15.50 -0.80 1.05
CA TYR A 49 14.23 -0.59 1.76
C TYR A 49 13.26 0.27 0.95
N GLU A 50 13.71 1.41 0.42
CA GLU A 50 12.87 2.27 -0.41
C GLU A 50 12.31 1.51 -1.63
N LYS A 51 13.16 0.80 -2.38
CA LYS A 51 12.72 0.03 -3.56
C LYS A 51 11.66 -1.02 -3.21
N VAL A 52 11.80 -1.71 -2.07
CA VAL A 52 10.84 -2.76 -1.65
C VAL A 52 9.49 -2.17 -1.21
N ARG A 53 9.49 -0.98 -0.59
CA ARG A 53 8.28 -0.44 0.07
C ARG A 53 7.56 0.66 -0.70
N LYS A 54 8.26 1.38 -1.59
CA LYS A 54 7.74 2.58 -2.28
C LYS A 54 6.48 2.31 -3.10
N ASP A 55 6.52 1.37 -4.03
CA ASP A 55 5.39 1.11 -4.93
C ASP A 55 4.15 0.61 -4.16
N ARG A 56 4.38 -0.22 -3.14
CA ARG A 56 3.32 -0.73 -2.27
C ARG A 56 2.68 0.37 -1.42
N ALA A 57 3.49 1.23 -0.81
CA ALA A 57 2.98 2.36 -0.04
C ALA A 57 2.11 3.27 -0.92
N TYR A 58 2.54 3.56 -2.16
CA TYR A 58 1.75 4.34 -3.11
C TYR A 58 0.44 3.65 -3.51
N ALA A 59 0.46 2.35 -3.79
CA ALA A 59 -0.74 1.60 -4.14
C ALA A 59 -1.80 1.67 -3.02
N ILE A 60 -1.37 1.55 -1.76
CA ILE A 60 -2.27 1.63 -0.58
C ILE A 60 -2.86 3.04 -0.44
N VAL A 61 -2.05 4.08 -0.63
CA VAL A 61 -2.52 5.48 -0.59
C VAL A 61 -3.54 5.74 -1.69
N GLU A 62 -3.25 5.32 -2.92
CA GLU A 62 -4.15 5.49 -4.07
C GLU A 62 -5.46 4.73 -3.90
N LEU A 63 -5.40 3.50 -3.38
CA LEU A 63 -6.58 2.72 -3.07
C LEU A 63 -7.44 3.42 -2.00
N ALA A 64 -6.84 3.89 -0.91
CA ALA A 64 -7.54 4.65 0.13
C ALA A 64 -8.13 5.96 -0.41
N ALA A 65 -7.43 6.62 -1.34
CA ALA A 65 -7.93 7.82 -2.01
C ALA A 65 -9.13 7.50 -2.92
N ALA A 66 -9.07 6.41 -3.69
CA ALA A 66 -10.13 5.95 -4.57
C ALA A 66 -11.38 5.50 -3.80
N SER A 67 -11.22 4.68 -2.77
CA SER A 67 -12.34 4.26 -1.90
C SER A 67 -12.99 5.47 -1.22
N GLY A 68 -12.19 6.43 -0.75
CA GLY A 68 -12.75 7.64 -0.15
C GLY A 68 -13.51 8.54 -1.14
N ARG A 69 -13.13 8.57 -2.43
CA ARG A 69 -13.91 9.25 -3.49
C ARG A 69 -15.24 8.52 -3.75
N ALA A 70 -15.22 7.19 -3.82
CA ALA A 70 -16.41 6.39 -4.06
C ALA A 70 -17.42 6.47 -2.90
N LEU A 71 -16.94 6.52 -1.65
CA LEU A 71 -17.78 6.59 -0.45
C LEU A 71 -18.26 8.02 -0.11
N HIS A 72 -17.63 9.06 -0.66
CA HIS A 72 -18.05 10.47 -0.52
C HIS A 72 -18.75 11.01 -1.78
N LEU A 73 -19.47 10.16 -2.52
CA LEU A 73 -20.36 10.64 -3.57
C LEU A 73 -21.56 11.33 -2.91
N GLY A 74 -21.65 12.65 -3.06
CA GLY A 74 -22.83 13.43 -2.72
C GLY A 74 -24.06 13.00 -3.54
N GLU A 75 -25.24 13.50 -3.17
CA GLU A 75 -26.51 13.15 -3.81
C GLU A 75 -26.48 13.45 -5.33
N GLY A 76 -26.89 12.49 -6.17
CA GLY A 76 -26.93 12.61 -7.64
C GLY A 76 -26.73 11.29 -8.39
N ALA A 77 -26.64 11.35 -9.73
CA ALA A 77 -26.54 10.18 -10.63
C ALA A 77 -25.39 9.20 -10.30
N ALA A 78 -24.32 9.67 -9.66
CA ALA A 78 -23.22 8.83 -9.20
C ALA A 78 -23.60 7.92 -8.02
N LYS A 79 -24.54 8.35 -7.16
CA LYS A 79 -25.11 7.53 -6.08
C LYS A 79 -26.02 6.44 -6.65
N GLU A 80 -26.83 6.77 -7.66
CA GLU A 80 -27.70 5.81 -8.35
C GLU A 80 -26.89 4.72 -9.07
N GLU A 81 -25.78 5.09 -9.72
CA GLU A 81 -24.89 4.12 -10.36
C GLU A 81 -24.20 3.21 -9.34
N ARG A 82 -23.75 3.77 -8.21
CA ARG A 82 -23.21 2.99 -7.10
C ARG A 82 -24.25 2.03 -6.54
N ASP A 83 -25.47 2.48 -6.30
CA ASP A 83 -26.56 1.65 -5.77
C ASP A 83 -26.94 0.53 -6.75
N ARG A 84 -26.92 0.79 -8.07
CA ARG A 84 -27.06 -0.25 -9.11
C ARG A 84 -25.94 -1.30 -9.02
N GLN A 85 -24.69 -0.88 -8.87
CA GLN A 85 -23.56 -1.79 -8.76
C GLN A 85 -23.65 -2.65 -7.48
N PHE A 86 -24.03 -2.08 -6.35
CA PHE A 86 -24.28 -2.83 -5.12
C PHE A 86 -25.46 -3.80 -5.24
N ALA A 87 -26.54 -3.42 -5.92
CA ALA A 87 -27.70 -4.28 -6.16
C ALA A 87 -27.34 -5.46 -7.08
N ALA A 88 -26.54 -5.24 -8.12
CA ALA A 88 -26.02 -6.29 -8.99
C ALA A 88 -25.10 -7.26 -8.20
N LEU A 89 -24.25 -6.72 -7.32
CA LEU A 89 -23.36 -7.53 -6.48
C LEU A 89 -24.14 -8.47 -5.54
N ARG A 90 -25.26 -8.01 -4.98
CA ARG A 90 -26.16 -8.83 -4.14
C ARG A 90 -26.79 -10.00 -4.91
N GLN A 91 -26.85 -9.91 -6.23
CA GLN A 91 -27.32 -10.99 -7.12
C GLN A 91 -26.16 -11.86 -7.64
N GLY A 92 -24.94 -11.67 -7.12
CA GLY A 92 -23.75 -12.42 -7.51
C GLY A 92 -23.19 -12.05 -8.88
N LYS A 93 -23.55 -10.89 -9.45
CA LYS A 93 -23.11 -10.44 -10.77
C LYS A 93 -22.50 -9.05 -10.71
N GLY A 94 -21.29 -8.90 -11.26
CA GLY A 94 -20.62 -7.60 -11.42
C GLY A 94 -19.40 -7.41 -10.50
N PRO A 95 -18.55 -6.41 -10.81
CA PRO A 95 -17.34 -6.11 -10.05
C PRO A 95 -17.67 -5.49 -8.68
N VAL A 96 -16.87 -5.78 -7.64
CA VAL A 96 -17.07 -5.23 -6.30
C VAL A 96 -16.87 -3.70 -6.33
N PRO A 97 -17.92 -2.89 -6.12
CA PRO A 97 -17.80 -1.43 -6.18
C PRO A 97 -16.97 -0.85 -5.05
N ASP A 98 -16.91 -1.55 -3.91
CA ASP A 98 -15.93 -1.27 -2.86
C ASP A 98 -14.65 -2.08 -3.12
N LYS A 99 -13.65 -1.43 -3.72
CA LYS A 99 -12.35 -2.06 -3.95
C LYS A 99 -11.66 -2.53 -2.66
N TRP A 100 -12.07 -2.04 -1.49
CA TRP A 100 -11.57 -2.54 -0.20
C TRP A 100 -12.13 -3.93 0.15
N ALA A 101 -13.31 -4.27 -0.35
CA ALA A 101 -13.96 -5.56 -0.18
C ALA A 101 -13.67 -6.55 -1.32
N ASP A 102 -12.91 -6.11 -2.33
CA ASP A 102 -12.49 -6.95 -3.45
C ASP A 102 -11.41 -7.94 -2.98
N ALA A 103 -11.66 -9.23 -3.20
CA ALA A 103 -10.81 -10.31 -2.71
C ALA A 103 -9.43 -10.33 -3.38
N ASP A 104 -9.33 -9.92 -4.65
CA ASP A 104 -8.07 -9.86 -5.37
C ASP A 104 -7.23 -8.67 -4.86
N VAL A 105 -7.87 -7.53 -4.61
CA VAL A 105 -7.23 -6.37 -3.97
C VAL A 105 -6.79 -6.68 -2.55
N GLN A 106 -7.60 -7.37 -1.75
CA GLN A 106 -7.21 -7.81 -0.40
C GLN A 106 -6.05 -8.81 -0.44
N LYS A 107 -6.00 -9.70 -1.42
CA LYS A 107 -4.90 -10.65 -1.58
C LYS A 107 -3.60 -9.96 -1.97
N GLU A 108 -3.67 -8.97 -2.87
CA GLU A 108 -2.51 -8.18 -3.27
C GLU A 108 -2.02 -7.25 -2.13
N LEU A 109 -2.95 -6.69 -1.34
CA LEU A 109 -2.58 -5.91 -0.16
C LEU A 109 -2.08 -6.79 0.98
N TYR A 110 -2.81 -7.81 1.45
CA TYR A 110 -2.46 -8.53 2.68
C TYR A 110 -1.61 -9.79 2.45
N GLY A 111 -1.50 -10.28 1.21
CA GLY A 111 -0.78 -11.51 0.89
C GLY A 111 0.73 -11.34 0.69
N VAL A 112 1.26 -10.12 0.82
CA VAL A 112 2.66 -9.81 0.53
C VAL A 112 3.45 -9.67 1.83
N ASP A 113 4.44 -10.56 2.01
CA ASP A 113 5.44 -10.46 3.07
C ASP A 113 6.62 -9.61 2.58
N ALA A 114 6.56 -8.31 2.87
CA ALA A 114 7.59 -7.36 2.45
C ALA A 114 8.96 -7.65 3.09
N THR A 115 8.98 -8.20 4.32
CA THR A 115 10.21 -8.58 5.02
C THR A 115 10.89 -9.75 4.33
N LYS A 116 10.11 -10.78 3.93
CA LYS A 116 10.62 -11.91 3.16
C LYS A 116 11.19 -11.46 1.81
N ILE A 117 10.48 -10.60 1.07
CA ILE A 117 10.97 -10.05 -0.20
C ILE A 117 12.32 -9.34 0.00
N ALA A 118 12.43 -8.51 1.04
CA ALA A 118 13.66 -7.81 1.34
C ALA A 118 14.82 -8.77 1.64
N LEU A 119 14.58 -9.87 2.37
CA LEU A 119 15.61 -10.87 2.69
C LEU A 119 16.07 -11.66 1.45
N GLU A 120 15.13 -12.05 0.60
CA GLU A 120 15.38 -12.88 -0.59
C GLU A 120 16.03 -12.08 -1.71
N GLN A 121 15.61 -10.83 -1.92
CA GLN A 121 16.10 -9.98 -3.01
C GLN A 121 17.23 -9.03 -2.58
N PHE A 122 17.67 -9.06 -1.32
CA PHE A 122 18.64 -8.11 -0.79
C PHE A 122 19.89 -8.01 -1.67
N ASP A 123 20.51 -9.14 -2.00
CA ASP A 123 21.82 -9.16 -2.66
C ASP A 123 21.75 -8.57 -4.07
N GLU A 124 20.68 -8.88 -4.81
CA GLU A 124 20.41 -8.31 -6.14
C GLU A 124 20.12 -6.79 -6.05
N LEU A 125 19.22 -6.41 -5.15
CA LEU A 125 18.83 -5.01 -4.98
C LEU A 125 19.99 -4.16 -4.48
N PHE A 126 20.81 -4.68 -3.55
CA PHE A 126 21.97 -4.01 -2.98
C PHE A 126 23.08 -3.80 -4.01
N ALA A 127 23.26 -4.73 -4.95
CA ALA A 127 24.15 -4.55 -6.09
C ALA A 127 23.64 -3.51 -7.09
N SER A 128 22.32 -3.33 -7.20
CA SER A 128 21.66 -2.42 -8.15
C SER A 128 21.55 -0.95 -7.72
N VAL A 129 21.99 -0.60 -6.50
CA VAL A 129 21.80 0.74 -5.88
C VAL A 129 23.09 1.49 -5.59
#